data_AF-A0A1B0FHL9-F1
#
_entry.id   AF-A0A1B0FHL9-F1
#
_cell.length_a   1.000
_cell.length_b   1.000
_cell.length_c   1.000
_cell.angle_alpha   90.00
_cell.angle_beta   90.00
_cell.angle_gamma   90.00
#
_symmetry.space_group_name_H-M   'P 1'
#
loop_
_entity.id
_entity.type
_entity.pdbx_description
1 polymer ?
#
loop_
_entity_poly.entity_id
_entity_poly.type
_entity_poly.pdbx_seq_one_letter_code
_entity_poly.pdbx_strand_id
1 'polypeptide(L)'
;MTYNDQESDKHAREFNAEVIHTTFSSATVKWNLLVDAEVYKVEKHHKYKGWEKVGWTSKDNYTIRNLEENFGYLLRVQALKCNVSKSHYVTINTSPEIVACTLADLPSTLALHRAIKKSQQFLVKRLLRRRPNLIEYPGPNGYLPLCNAIAYGEVCIADYLLTIGASVHIGNLDNKRTPLHVAFYYGRLSVARVLLNLKADMEARDVYGLTACHLAIDANQENLLKFALENGANVEARDACGWTLLMRSVVMNAGLSIFDLLITYGANTKAQDMFDLTCLDLARLYGHTEAQEYFEKFCLLNSEDGKENES
;
A
#
# COMPACT_ATOMS: atom_id res chain seq x y z
N MET A 1 45.63 -58.50 -24.56
CA MET A 1 44.79 -57.85 -25.58
C MET A 1 43.36 -58.17 -25.18
N THR A 2 42.51 -57.26 -24.73
CA THR A 2 42.40 -55.83 -24.98
C THR A 2 41.90 -55.12 -23.71
N TYR A 3 42.56 -54.02 -23.42
CA TYR A 3 42.27 -53.05 -22.36
C TYR A 3 41.10 -52.14 -22.79
N ASN A 4 40.33 -51.69 -21.79
CA ASN A 4 39.58 -50.42 -21.72
C ASN A 4 38.49 -50.11 -22.74
N ASP A 5 37.25 -50.52 -22.43
CA ASP A 5 36.01 -49.92 -22.97
C ASP A 5 35.04 -49.47 -21.84
N GLN A 6 35.55 -49.15 -20.63
CA GLN A 6 34.71 -48.70 -19.50
C GLN A 6 35.18 -47.38 -18.83
N GLU A 7 36.08 -46.62 -19.45
CA GLU A 7 36.54 -45.33 -18.91
C GLU A 7 36.10 -44.07 -19.69
N SER A 8 35.29 -44.19 -20.75
CA SER A 8 34.93 -43.03 -21.58
C SER A 8 33.67 -42.25 -21.16
N ASP A 9 32.86 -42.73 -20.21
CA ASP A 9 31.58 -42.09 -19.83
C ASP A 9 31.59 -41.40 -18.45
N LYS A 10 32.78 -41.23 -17.84
CA LYS A 10 32.94 -40.60 -16.51
C LYS A 10 33.27 -39.10 -16.53
N HIS A 11 33.05 -38.42 -17.65
CA HIS A 11 32.94 -36.96 -17.68
C HIS A 11 31.58 -36.60 -18.28
N ALA A 12 30.51 -36.95 -17.57
CA ALA A 12 29.28 -36.18 -17.66
C ALA A 12 29.70 -34.73 -17.36
N ARG A 13 29.88 -33.92 -18.42
CA ARG A 13 30.29 -32.53 -18.32
C ARG A 13 29.32 -31.85 -17.36
N GLU A 14 29.74 -31.64 -16.11
CA GLU A 14 28.88 -31.10 -15.07
C GLU A 14 28.42 -29.71 -15.50
N PHE A 15 27.16 -29.64 -15.92
CA PHE A 15 26.53 -28.39 -16.31
C PHE A 15 26.06 -27.66 -15.06
N ASN A 16 27.01 -27.04 -14.37
CA ASN A 16 26.78 -26.30 -13.15
C ASN A 16 26.59 -24.82 -13.48
N ALA A 17 25.62 -24.21 -12.82
CA ALA A 17 25.41 -22.77 -12.84
C ALA A 17 25.61 -22.23 -11.43
N GLU A 18 26.20 -21.05 -11.32
CA GLU A 18 26.58 -20.41 -10.06
C GLU A 18 26.18 -18.93 -10.09
N VAL A 19 25.83 -18.39 -8.92
CA VAL A 19 25.50 -16.97 -8.75
C VAL A 19 26.80 -16.23 -8.41
N ILE A 20 27.22 -15.33 -9.30
CA ILE A 20 28.50 -14.60 -9.13
C ILE A 20 28.29 -13.27 -8.42
N HIS A 21 27.32 -12.49 -8.89
CA HIS A 21 27.11 -11.13 -8.41
C HIS A 21 25.64 -10.89 -8.16
N THR A 22 25.31 -10.51 -6.93
CA THR A 22 23.97 -10.07 -6.57
C THR A 22 23.99 -8.61 -6.17
N THR A 23 23.01 -7.87 -6.67
CA THR A 23 22.65 -6.53 -6.22
C THR A 23 21.30 -6.61 -5.52
N PHE A 24 20.80 -5.47 -5.05
CA PHE A 24 19.44 -5.38 -4.52
C PHE A 24 18.37 -5.78 -5.55
N SER A 25 18.52 -5.46 -6.84
CA SER A 25 17.48 -5.65 -7.87
C SER A 25 17.87 -6.57 -9.04
N SER A 26 19.07 -7.13 -9.01
CA SER A 26 19.54 -8.04 -10.04
C SER A 26 20.49 -9.11 -9.53
N ALA A 27 20.45 -10.28 -10.16
CA ALA A 27 21.37 -11.39 -9.90
C ALA A 27 22.01 -11.84 -11.21
N THR A 28 23.32 -12.03 -11.17
CA THR A 28 24.12 -12.50 -12.30
C THR A 28 24.45 -13.96 -12.08
N VAL A 29 23.97 -14.80 -12.99
CA VAL A 29 24.26 -16.23 -13.00
C VAL A 29 25.27 -16.50 -14.11
N LYS A 30 26.26 -17.34 -13.83
CA LYS A 30 27.22 -17.85 -14.82
C LYS A 30 27.17 -19.37 -14.84
N TRP A 31 27.46 -19.96 -15.99
CA TRP A 31 27.53 -21.41 -16.16
C TRP A 31 28.62 -21.81 -17.14
N ASN A 32 28.94 -23.10 -17.15
CA ASN A 32 29.88 -23.67 -18.10
C ASN A 32 29.22 -23.87 -19.47
N LEU A 33 29.88 -23.43 -20.54
CA LEU A 33 29.38 -23.61 -21.90
C LEU A 33 29.51 -25.07 -22.34
N LEU A 34 28.43 -25.63 -22.86
CA LEU A 34 28.41 -26.94 -23.49
C LEU A 34 28.64 -26.79 -25.00
N VAL A 35 29.55 -27.61 -25.55
CA VAL A 35 29.91 -27.61 -26.98
C VAL A 35 28.69 -27.90 -27.88
N ASP A 36 27.74 -28.69 -27.37
CA ASP A 36 26.55 -29.11 -28.12
C ASP A 36 25.36 -28.15 -28.01
N ALA A 37 25.46 -27.11 -27.18
CA ALA A 37 24.37 -26.18 -26.92
C ALA A 37 24.52 -24.86 -27.70
N GLU A 38 23.46 -24.44 -28.38
CA GLU A 38 23.44 -23.22 -29.19
C GLU A 38 22.87 -22.03 -28.41
N VAL A 39 21.88 -22.28 -27.55
CA VAL A 39 21.21 -21.24 -26.77
C VAL A 39 20.91 -21.77 -25.35
N TYR A 40 20.97 -20.87 -24.38
CA TYR A 40 20.60 -21.15 -23.00
C TYR A 40 19.31 -20.41 -22.63
N LYS A 41 18.44 -21.12 -21.93
CA LYS A 41 17.19 -20.59 -21.36
C LYS A 41 17.36 -20.47 -19.85
N VAL A 42 17.19 -19.26 -19.34
CA VAL A 42 17.22 -19.00 -17.89
C VAL A 42 15.78 -18.98 -17.38
N GLU A 43 15.51 -19.76 -16.35
CA GLU A 43 14.18 -19.90 -15.77
C GLU A 43 14.20 -19.56 -14.27
N LYS A 44 13.08 -19.01 -13.81
CA LYS A 44 12.82 -18.65 -12.43
C LYS A 44 11.59 -19.40 -11.96
N HIS A 45 11.67 -20.01 -10.79
CA HIS A 45 10.53 -20.69 -10.20
C HIS A 45 9.52 -19.71 -9.60
N HIS A 46 8.24 -19.89 -9.91
CA HIS A 46 7.11 -19.20 -9.33
C HIS A 46 6.18 -20.19 -8.63
N LYS A 47 5.87 -19.96 -7.35
CA LYS A 47 5.13 -20.90 -6.49
C LYS A 47 3.84 -21.47 -7.10
N TYR A 48 3.10 -20.65 -7.85
CA TYR A 48 1.80 -21.05 -8.44
C TYR A 48 1.86 -21.41 -9.93
N LYS A 49 2.94 -21.04 -10.63
CA LYS A 49 3.04 -21.19 -12.09
C LYS A 49 4.15 -22.15 -12.52
N GLY A 50 4.94 -22.64 -11.58
CA GLY A 50 6.12 -23.44 -11.87
C GLY A 50 7.24 -22.59 -12.48
N TRP A 51 7.99 -23.17 -13.40
CA TRP A 51 9.15 -22.54 -14.00
C TRP A 51 8.76 -21.56 -15.11
N GLU A 52 9.00 -20.28 -14.88
CA GLU A 52 8.81 -19.22 -15.87
C GLU A 52 10.14 -18.85 -16.53
N LYS A 53 10.10 -18.69 -17.86
CA LYS A 53 11.25 -18.21 -18.63
C LYS A 53 11.52 -16.74 -18.31
N VAL A 54 12.75 -16.45 -17.89
CA VAL A 54 13.24 -15.09 -17.66
C VAL A 54 13.88 -14.52 -18.92
N GLY A 55 14.70 -15.31 -19.61
CA GLY A 55 15.44 -14.83 -20.78
C GLY A 55 16.17 -15.92 -21.56
N TRP A 56 16.66 -15.53 -22.74
CA TRP A 56 17.50 -16.33 -23.61
C TRP A 56 18.87 -15.66 -23.73
N THR A 57 19.92 -16.46 -23.79
CA THR A 57 21.27 -15.95 -24.06
C THR A 57 22.12 -17.03 -24.72
N SER A 58 23.07 -16.61 -25.56
CA SER A 58 24.13 -17.48 -26.09
C SER A 58 25.44 -17.31 -25.33
N LYS A 59 25.48 -16.41 -24.34
CA LYS A 59 26.64 -16.17 -23.48
C LYS A 59 26.66 -17.12 -22.29
N ASP A 60 27.81 -17.20 -21.63
CA ASP A 60 28.07 -17.97 -20.41
C ASP A 60 27.49 -17.31 -19.15
N ASN A 61 26.97 -16.09 -19.26
CA ASN A 61 26.35 -15.36 -18.17
C ASN A 61 25.03 -14.69 -18.57
N TYR A 62 24.20 -14.44 -17.55
CA TYR A 62 22.98 -13.66 -17.69
C TYR A 62 22.67 -12.88 -16.42
N THR A 63 22.44 -11.58 -16.59
CA THR A 63 21.99 -10.68 -15.52
C THR A 63 20.47 -10.64 -15.50
N ILE A 64 19.86 -11.28 -14.52
CA ILE A 64 18.41 -11.18 -14.28
C ILE A 64 18.15 -9.84 -13.58
N ARG A 65 17.42 -8.95 -14.25
CA ARG A 65 17.00 -7.64 -13.69
C ARG A 65 15.59 -7.72 -13.13
N ASN A 66 15.18 -6.70 -12.39
CA ASN A 66 13.85 -6.56 -11.78
C ASN A 66 13.52 -7.66 -10.75
N LEU A 67 14.54 -8.13 -10.02
CA LEU A 67 14.34 -8.97 -8.84
C LEU A 67 13.88 -8.12 -7.66
N GLU A 68 13.08 -8.71 -6.76
CA GLU A 68 12.71 -8.07 -5.49
C GLU A 68 13.89 -8.19 -4.52
N GLU A 69 14.09 -7.16 -3.70
CA GLU A 69 15.20 -7.08 -2.75
C GLU A 69 14.96 -7.98 -1.53
N ASN A 70 16.02 -8.61 -1.01
CA ASN A 70 15.96 -9.51 0.14
C ASN A 70 15.08 -10.76 -0.08
N PHE A 71 14.94 -11.18 -1.35
CA PHE A 71 14.27 -12.43 -1.72
C PHE A 71 15.25 -13.47 -2.24
N GLY A 72 14.99 -14.72 -1.88
CA GLY A 72 15.60 -15.89 -2.50
C GLY A 72 14.81 -16.30 -3.73
N TYR A 73 15.49 -16.37 -4.88
CA TYR A 73 14.93 -16.87 -6.12
C TYR A 73 15.56 -18.21 -6.47
N LEU A 74 14.71 -19.20 -6.70
CA LEU A 74 15.14 -20.48 -7.26
C LEU A 74 15.24 -20.32 -8.77
N LEU A 75 16.45 -20.52 -9.28
CA LEU A 75 16.83 -20.34 -10.68
C LEU A 75 17.35 -21.66 -11.23
N ARG A 76 17.14 -21.88 -12.53
CA ARG A 76 17.79 -22.95 -13.27
C ARG A 76 18.10 -22.49 -14.68
N VAL A 77 19.09 -23.13 -15.29
CA VAL A 77 19.48 -22.90 -16.68
C VAL A 77 19.25 -24.18 -17.46
N GLN A 78 18.70 -24.06 -18.67
CA GLN A 78 18.56 -25.17 -19.60
C GLN A 78 19.41 -24.91 -20.83
N ALA A 79 20.25 -25.87 -21.20
CA ALA A 79 21.04 -25.85 -22.42
C ALA A 79 20.23 -26.47 -23.56
N LEU A 80 20.10 -25.75 -24.68
CA LEU A 80 19.20 -26.09 -25.78
C LEU A 80 19.95 -26.15 -27.11
N LYS A 81 19.51 -27.05 -27.98
CA LYS A 81 20.02 -27.21 -29.35
C LYS A 81 18.87 -27.21 -30.35
N CYS A 82 19.05 -26.57 -31.50
CA CYS A 82 18.07 -26.58 -32.56
C CYS A 82 17.96 -27.97 -33.18
N ASN A 83 16.75 -28.53 -33.24
CA ASN A 83 16.50 -29.75 -33.98
C ASN A 83 16.22 -29.40 -35.44
N VAL A 84 17.17 -29.73 -36.32
CA VAL A 84 17.15 -29.47 -37.77
C VAL A 84 15.90 -30.02 -38.45
N SER A 85 15.28 -31.06 -37.89
CA SER A 85 14.09 -31.70 -38.47
C SER A 85 12.75 -31.06 -38.10
N LYS A 86 12.68 -30.28 -37.01
CA LYS A 86 11.40 -29.85 -36.42
C LYS A 86 11.30 -28.36 -36.10
N SER A 87 12.31 -27.52 -36.35
CA SER A 87 12.28 -26.07 -36.06
C SER A 87 11.97 -25.73 -34.58
N HIS A 88 12.20 -26.66 -33.65
CA HIS A 88 12.01 -26.47 -32.22
C HIS A 88 13.31 -26.81 -31.48
N TYR A 89 13.56 -26.10 -30.38
CA TYR A 89 14.70 -26.33 -29.51
C TYR A 89 14.44 -27.50 -28.55
N VAL A 90 15.39 -28.42 -28.43
CA VAL A 90 15.34 -29.56 -27.50
C VAL A 90 16.33 -29.35 -26.36
N THR A 91 15.89 -29.61 -25.12
CA THR A 91 16.73 -29.50 -23.92
C THR A 91 17.73 -30.63 -23.86
N ILE A 92 19.02 -30.30 -23.89
CA ILE A 92 20.11 -31.27 -23.75
C ILE A 92 20.35 -31.57 -22.28
N ASN A 93 20.54 -30.52 -21.48
CA ASN A 93 20.87 -30.65 -20.07
C ASN A 93 20.27 -29.50 -19.26
N THR A 94 20.03 -29.76 -17.97
CA THR A 94 19.46 -28.79 -17.02
C THR A 94 20.39 -28.65 -15.83
N SER A 95 20.71 -27.42 -15.45
CA SER A 95 21.54 -27.16 -14.29
C SER A 95 20.82 -27.59 -13.00
N PRO A 96 21.55 -27.90 -11.92
CA PRO A 96 20.95 -27.99 -10.60
C PRO A 96 20.25 -26.68 -10.23
N GLU A 97 19.28 -26.77 -9.31
CA GLU A 97 18.54 -25.62 -8.83
C GLU A 97 19.44 -24.74 -7.96
N ILE A 98 19.50 -23.45 -8.28
CA ILE A 98 20.38 -22.50 -7.60
C ILE A 98 19.53 -21.43 -6.92
N VAL A 99 19.91 -21.06 -5.71
CA VAL A 99 19.24 -20.00 -4.96
C VAL A 99 20.04 -18.71 -5.10
N ALA A 100 19.47 -17.72 -5.79
CA ALA A 100 20.00 -16.36 -5.82
C ALA A 100 19.31 -15.50 -4.77
N CYS A 101 20.08 -14.94 -3.83
CA CYS A 101 19.58 -14.00 -2.84
C CYS A 101 20.01 -12.58 -3.21
N THR A 102 19.04 -11.69 -3.46
CA THR A 102 19.29 -10.25 -3.53
C THR A 102 19.51 -9.75 -2.10
N LEU A 103 20.68 -9.17 -1.79
CA LEU A 103 20.97 -8.65 -0.45
C LEU A 103 21.23 -7.14 -0.55
N ALA A 104 20.72 -6.38 0.41
CA ALA A 104 21.00 -4.95 0.56
C ALA A 104 21.34 -4.65 2.03
N ASP A 105 22.33 -3.79 2.27
CA ASP A 105 22.80 -3.44 3.63
C ASP A 105 21.79 -2.61 4.43
N LEU A 106 20.99 -1.80 3.72
CA LEU A 106 19.81 -1.10 4.22
C LEU A 106 18.62 -1.49 3.34
N PRO A 107 17.40 -1.60 3.90
CA PRO A 107 16.21 -1.80 3.08
C PRO A 107 16.11 -0.66 2.07
N SER A 108 15.66 -0.89 0.83
CA SER A 108 15.19 0.24 0.02
C SER A 108 13.79 0.65 0.47
N THR A 109 13.42 1.89 0.13
CA THR A 109 12.06 2.42 0.32
C THR A 109 11.02 1.54 -0.36
N LEU A 110 11.33 1.04 -1.56
CA LEU A 110 10.47 0.17 -2.34
C LEU A 110 10.33 -1.22 -1.74
N ALA A 111 11.43 -1.79 -1.20
CA ALA A 111 11.41 -3.09 -0.55
C ALA A 111 10.55 -3.08 0.70
N LEU A 112 10.71 -2.06 1.56
CA LEU A 112 9.88 -1.90 2.75
C LEU A 112 8.41 -1.70 2.38
N HIS A 113 8.11 -0.82 1.43
CA HIS A 113 6.74 -0.59 0.96
C HIS A 113 6.10 -1.89 0.42
N ARG A 114 6.82 -2.66 -0.40
CA ARG A 114 6.32 -3.95 -0.94
C ARG A 114 6.11 -4.98 0.17
N ALA A 115 7.01 -5.06 1.15
CA ALA A 115 6.88 -5.97 2.28
C ALA A 115 5.60 -5.68 3.09
N ILE A 116 5.30 -4.39 3.31
CA ILE A 116 4.07 -3.96 3.98
C ILE A 116 2.85 -4.29 3.12
N LYS A 117 2.87 -3.94 1.83
CA LYS A 117 1.78 -4.23 0.89
C LYS A 117 1.44 -5.73 0.78
N LYS A 118 2.44 -6.60 0.92
CA LYS A 118 2.28 -8.07 0.87
C LYS A 118 2.01 -8.69 2.25
N SER A 119 1.78 -7.91 3.31
CA SER A 119 1.59 -8.40 4.68
C SER A 119 2.75 -9.26 5.22
N GLN A 120 3.98 -8.99 4.78
CA GLN A 120 5.15 -9.80 5.15
C GLN A 120 5.76 -9.34 6.47
N GLN A 121 5.07 -9.61 7.58
CA GLN A 121 5.44 -9.14 8.92
C GLN A 121 6.88 -9.51 9.31
N PHE A 122 7.31 -10.75 9.05
CA PHE A 122 8.68 -11.20 9.34
C PHE A 122 9.72 -10.46 8.52
N LEU A 123 9.44 -10.19 7.25
CA LEU A 123 10.35 -9.43 6.40
C LEU A 123 10.45 -7.98 6.90
N VAL A 124 9.33 -7.33 7.21
CA VAL A 124 9.33 -5.97 7.77
C VAL A 124 10.15 -5.90 9.07
N LYS A 125 9.94 -6.84 10.00
CA LYS A 125 10.72 -6.93 11.24
C LYS A 125 12.21 -7.14 10.99
N ARG A 126 12.56 -7.95 10.00
CA ARG A 126 13.96 -8.19 9.60
C ARG A 126 14.60 -6.94 9.00
N LEU A 127 13.90 -6.25 8.10
CA LEU A 127 14.37 -5.02 7.44
C LEU A 127 14.58 -3.88 8.44
N LEU A 128 13.72 -3.79 9.45
CA LEU A 128 13.77 -2.71 10.46
C LEU A 128 14.58 -3.07 11.70
N ARG A 129 15.30 -4.21 11.72
CA ARG A 129 16.09 -4.65 12.88
C ARG A 129 17.16 -3.64 13.31
N ARG A 130 17.72 -2.88 12.37
CA ARG A 130 18.71 -1.82 12.63
C ARG A 130 18.09 -0.47 13.05
N ARG A 131 16.76 -0.41 13.22
CA ARG A 131 15.99 0.80 13.53
C ARG A 131 16.39 2.00 12.66
N PRO A 132 16.23 1.89 11.33
CA PRO A 132 16.52 3.02 10.46
C PRO A 132 15.50 4.14 10.68
N ASN A 133 15.87 5.38 10.33
CA ASN A 133 14.97 6.52 10.43
C ASN A 133 13.79 6.36 9.46
N LEU A 134 12.58 6.08 9.97
CA LEU A 134 11.41 5.72 9.15
C LEU A 134 10.94 6.84 8.22
N ILE A 135 11.34 8.10 8.48
CA ILE A 135 11.02 9.25 7.64
C ILE A 135 11.73 9.16 6.28
N GLU A 136 12.89 8.53 6.21
CA GLU A 136 13.69 8.35 4.99
C GLU A 136 13.11 7.27 4.06
N TYR A 137 11.99 6.65 4.44
CA TYR A 137 11.36 5.55 3.70
C TYR A 137 9.96 5.88 3.15
N PRO A 138 9.78 6.97 2.37
CA PRO A 138 8.51 7.20 1.71
C PRO A 138 8.26 6.12 0.64
N GLY A 139 7.05 5.61 0.61
CA GLY A 139 6.58 4.75 -0.49
C GLY A 139 6.50 5.52 -1.81
N PRO A 140 6.25 4.83 -2.93
CA PRO A 140 6.11 5.47 -4.25
C PRO A 140 4.94 6.46 -4.33
N ASN A 141 4.03 6.41 -3.37
CA ASN A 141 2.87 7.28 -3.19
C ASN A 141 3.12 8.45 -2.22
N GLY A 142 4.37 8.66 -1.78
CA GLY A 142 4.74 9.71 -0.81
C GLY A 142 4.39 9.40 0.66
N TYR A 143 3.65 8.31 0.92
CA TYR A 143 3.28 7.91 2.27
C TYR A 143 4.42 7.18 2.98
N LEU A 144 4.62 7.52 4.25
CA LEU A 144 5.56 6.84 5.14
C LEU A 144 5.12 5.40 5.46
N PRO A 145 6.02 4.55 5.99
CA PRO A 145 5.73 3.14 6.23
C PRO A 145 4.51 2.91 7.11
N LEU A 146 4.32 3.74 8.15
CA LEU A 146 3.17 3.65 9.05
C LEU A 146 1.85 3.88 8.29
N CYS A 147 1.75 4.96 7.51
CA CYS A 147 0.54 5.25 6.74
C CYS A 147 0.24 4.16 5.70
N ASN A 148 1.26 3.61 5.04
CA ASN A 148 1.06 2.47 4.13
C ASN A 148 0.51 1.24 4.88
N ALA A 149 1.02 0.93 6.07
CA ALA A 149 0.49 -0.17 6.89
C ALA A 149 -0.98 0.07 7.27
N ILE A 150 -1.35 1.30 7.63
CA ILE A 150 -2.73 1.68 7.97
C ILE A 150 -3.66 1.56 6.76
N ALA A 151 -3.23 2.09 5.60
CA ALA A 151 -4.00 2.02 4.36
C ALA A 151 -4.30 0.56 3.97
N TYR A 152 -3.30 -0.31 4.01
CA TYR A 152 -3.46 -1.73 3.71
C TYR A 152 -4.18 -2.53 4.80
N GLY A 153 -4.37 -1.96 6.00
CA GLY A 153 -5.07 -2.62 7.11
C GLY A 153 -4.20 -3.58 7.92
N GLU A 154 -2.88 -3.44 7.83
CA GLU A 154 -1.90 -4.30 8.47
C GLU A 154 -1.68 -3.89 9.93
N VAL A 155 -2.61 -4.24 10.81
CA VAL A 155 -2.60 -3.82 12.22
C VAL A 155 -1.33 -4.26 12.95
N CYS A 156 -0.88 -5.50 12.76
CA CYS A 156 0.35 -6.00 13.40
C CYS A 156 1.62 -5.27 12.92
N ILE A 157 1.64 -4.83 11.67
CA ILE A 157 2.76 -4.07 11.12
C ILE A 157 2.70 -2.64 11.62
N ALA A 158 1.52 -2.03 11.65
CA ALA A 158 1.32 -0.68 12.19
C ALA A 158 1.73 -0.61 13.66
N ASP A 159 1.32 -1.59 14.48
CA ASP A 159 1.72 -1.70 15.89
C ASP A 159 3.25 -1.80 16.02
N TYR A 160 3.88 -2.70 15.25
CA TYR A 160 5.34 -2.83 15.26
C TYR A 160 6.05 -1.52 14.85
N LEU A 161 5.56 -0.81 13.83
CA LEU A 161 6.12 0.47 13.41
C LEU A 161 6.00 1.54 14.51
N LEU A 162 4.87 1.58 15.23
CA LEU A 162 4.69 2.45 16.38
C LEU A 162 5.67 2.09 17.52
N THR A 163 5.91 0.80 17.79
CA THR A 163 6.89 0.38 18.81
C THR A 163 8.34 0.77 18.48
N ILE A 164 8.69 0.92 17.20
CA ILE A 164 10.01 1.39 16.77
C ILE A 164 10.14 2.91 16.90
N GLY A 165 9.04 3.63 17.08
CA GLY A 165 9.02 5.09 17.19
C GLY A 165 8.62 5.80 15.90
N ALA A 166 7.77 5.19 15.07
CA ALA A 166 7.15 5.90 13.94
C ALA A 166 6.37 7.13 14.42
N SER A 167 6.52 8.25 13.71
CA SER A 167 5.82 9.50 14.04
C SER A 167 4.31 9.36 13.82
N VAL A 168 3.52 9.75 14.81
CA VAL A 168 2.04 9.80 14.72
C VAL A 168 1.51 11.08 14.05
N HIS A 169 2.38 12.07 13.83
CA HIS A 169 2.03 13.38 13.26
C HIS A 169 2.41 13.53 11.78
N ILE A 170 3.38 12.76 11.29
CA ILE A 170 3.85 12.85 9.90
C ILE A 170 3.49 11.56 9.20
N GLY A 171 2.72 11.66 8.13
CA GLY A 171 2.23 10.50 7.38
C GLY A 171 2.58 10.54 5.90
N ASN A 172 2.52 11.71 5.29
CA ASN A 172 2.96 11.96 3.93
C ASN A 172 3.50 13.39 3.86
N LEU A 173 4.69 13.53 3.25
CA LEU A 173 5.44 14.77 3.22
C LEU A 173 4.84 15.81 2.26
N ASP A 174 4.15 15.35 1.22
CA ASP A 174 3.66 16.21 0.14
C ASP A 174 2.30 16.83 0.48
N ASN A 175 1.36 16.02 0.97
CA ASN A 175 -0.01 16.46 1.27
C ASN A 175 -0.26 16.74 2.76
N LYS A 176 0.77 16.64 3.61
CA LYS A 176 0.70 16.83 5.08
C LYS A 176 -0.32 15.93 5.79
N ARG A 177 -0.79 14.84 5.16
CA ARG A 177 -1.71 13.91 5.82
C ARG A 177 -0.97 13.17 6.93
N THR A 178 -1.59 13.14 8.11
CA THR A 178 -1.10 12.40 9.27
C THR A 178 -1.57 10.93 9.22
N PRO A 179 -0.96 10.02 10.00
CA PRO A 179 -1.48 8.68 10.22
C PRO A 179 -2.96 8.63 10.61
N LEU A 180 -3.44 9.63 11.37
CA LEU A 180 -4.84 9.72 11.79
C LEU A 180 -5.77 10.00 10.61
N HIS A 181 -5.40 10.90 9.70
CA HIS A 181 -6.14 11.15 8.45
C HIS A 181 -6.33 9.86 7.65
N VAL A 182 -5.26 9.07 7.50
CA VAL A 182 -5.29 7.80 6.76
C VAL A 182 -6.16 6.77 7.50
N ALA A 183 -6.07 6.69 8.82
CA ALA A 183 -6.89 5.78 9.61
C ALA A 183 -8.40 6.10 9.47
N PHE A 184 -8.77 7.37 9.45
CA PHE A 184 -10.15 7.81 9.28
C PHE A 184 -10.68 7.51 7.89
N TYR A 185 -9.91 7.81 6.84
CA TYR A 185 -10.33 7.53 5.46
C TYR A 185 -10.53 6.03 5.18
N TYR A 186 -9.65 5.17 5.72
CA TYR A 186 -9.72 3.71 5.49
C TYR A 186 -10.54 2.93 6.53
N GLY A 187 -11.26 3.61 7.44
CA GLY A 187 -12.12 2.92 8.39
C GLY A 187 -11.38 2.17 9.52
N ARG A 188 -10.13 2.55 9.84
CA ARG A 188 -9.26 1.80 10.78
C ARG A 188 -9.44 2.25 12.24
N LEU A 189 -10.60 1.96 12.84
CA LEU A 189 -10.95 2.40 14.20
C LEU A 189 -9.95 1.93 15.27
N SER A 190 -9.51 0.67 15.22
CA SER A 190 -8.53 0.13 16.17
C SER A 190 -7.22 0.90 16.15
N VAL A 191 -6.70 1.20 14.96
CA VAL A 191 -5.49 2.00 14.77
C VAL A 191 -5.71 3.45 15.21
N ALA A 192 -6.85 4.07 14.85
CA ALA A 192 -7.17 5.43 15.25
C ALA A 192 -7.14 5.60 16.78
N ARG A 193 -7.69 4.63 17.52
CA ARG A 193 -7.62 4.60 18.99
C ARG A 193 -6.19 4.58 19.51
N VAL A 194 -5.33 3.74 18.93
CA VAL A 194 -3.91 3.68 19.32
C VAL A 194 -3.21 5.00 19.01
N LEU A 195 -3.46 5.61 17.86
CA LEU A 195 -2.87 6.89 17.48
C LEU A 195 -3.26 8.02 18.44
N LEU A 196 -4.54 8.12 18.81
CA LEU A 196 -5.00 9.12 19.79
C LEU A 196 -4.42 8.88 21.19
N ASN A 197 -4.30 7.62 21.62
CA ASN A 197 -3.61 7.28 22.87
C ASN A 197 -2.13 7.71 22.87
N LEU A 198 -1.50 7.69 21.69
CA LEU A 198 -0.15 8.21 21.45
C LEU A 198 -0.11 9.73 21.21
N LYS A 199 -1.17 10.44 21.57
CA LYS A 199 -1.31 11.91 21.45
C LYS A 199 -1.27 12.43 20.01
N ALA A 200 -1.76 11.65 19.05
CA ALA A 200 -2.03 12.19 17.72
C ALA A 200 -3.02 13.36 17.81
N ASP A 201 -2.78 14.41 17.03
CA ASP A 201 -3.63 15.59 16.98
C ASP A 201 -4.88 15.32 16.12
N MET A 202 -6.05 15.41 16.74
CA MET A 202 -7.36 15.21 16.11
C MET A 202 -7.73 16.33 15.15
N GLU A 203 -7.25 17.54 15.42
CA GLU A 203 -7.53 18.76 14.66
C GLU A 203 -6.41 19.11 13.67
N ALA A 204 -5.44 18.20 13.50
CA ALA A 204 -4.41 18.34 12.49
C ALA A 204 -5.04 18.53 11.11
N ARG A 205 -4.51 19.48 10.33
CA ARG A 205 -5.02 19.81 9.00
C ARG A 205 -4.06 19.39 7.90
N ASP A 206 -4.59 18.79 6.86
CA ASP A 206 -3.84 18.53 5.62
C ASP A 206 -3.70 19.80 4.75
N VAL A 207 -3.08 19.69 3.57
CA VAL A 207 -2.85 20.85 2.68
C VAL A 207 -4.16 21.52 2.21
N TYR A 208 -5.28 20.81 2.25
CA TYR A 208 -6.61 21.33 1.90
C TYR A 208 -7.40 21.82 3.12
N GLY A 209 -6.76 21.92 4.28
CA GLY A 209 -7.42 22.30 5.52
C GLY A 209 -8.30 21.20 6.11
N LEU A 210 -8.27 19.98 5.55
CA LEU A 210 -9.12 18.89 6.00
C LEU A 210 -8.55 18.28 7.28
N THR A 211 -9.42 18.05 8.26
CA THR A 211 -9.12 17.26 9.46
C THR A 211 -9.43 15.78 9.22
N ALA A 212 -9.08 14.92 10.19
CA ALA A 212 -9.42 13.51 10.11
C ALA A 212 -10.94 13.27 9.97
N CYS A 213 -11.78 14.07 10.63
CA CYS A 213 -13.24 13.98 10.54
C CYS A 213 -13.76 14.26 9.12
N HIS A 214 -13.18 15.23 8.40
CA HIS A 214 -13.54 15.50 7.00
C HIS A 214 -13.30 14.27 6.13
N LEU A 215 -12.17 13.58 6.33
CA LEU A 215 -11.85 12.37 5.56
C LEU A 215 -12.72 11.16 5.94
N ALA A 216 -13.19 11.08 7.19
CA ALA A 216 -14.20 10.08 7.55
C ALA A 216 -15.52 10.34 6.83
N ILE A 217 -15.92 11.61 6.65
CA ILE A 217 -17.12 11.97 5.88
C ILE A 217 -16.94 11.62 4.40
N ASP A 218 -15.82 12.00 3.79
CA ASP A 218 -15.50 11.68 2.39
C ASP A 218 -15.54 10.16 2.13
N ALA A 219 -15.20 9.33 3.13
CA ALA A 219 -15.21 7.88 3.05
C ALA A 219 -16.44 7.20 3.70
N ASN A 220 -17.45 7.99 4.10
CA ASN A 220 -18.69 7.54 4.76
C ASN A 220 -18.47 6.65 6.01
N GLN A 221 -17.48 6.99 6.84
CA GLN A 221 -17.05 6.23 8.02
C GLN A 221 -17.76 6.69 9.31
N GLU A 222 -19.06 6.40 9.40
CA GLU A 222 -19.93 6.80 10.52
C GLU A 222 -19.36 6.45 11.89
N ASN A 223 -18.91 5.20 12.09
CA ASN A 223 -18.37 4.73 13.37
C ASN A 223 -17.13 5.52 13.84
N LEU A 224 -16.29 5.93 12.89
CA LEU A 224 -15.08 6.69 13.17
C LEU A 224 -15.39 8.16 13.45
N LEU A 225 -16.35 8.72 12.70
CA LEU A 225 -16.84 10.07 12.95
C LEU A 225 -17.47 10.15 14.35
N LYS A 226 -18.35 9.21 14.71
CA LYS A 226 -18.97 9.15 16.04
C LYS A 226 -17.92 9.05 17.13
N PHE A 227 -16.95 8.14 16.97
CA PHE A 227 -15.84 8.00 17.90
C PHE A 227 -15.03 9.31 18.05
N ALA A 228 -14.80 10.06 16.96
CA ALA A 228 -14.08 11.32 17.03
C ALA A 228 -14.87 12.40 17.77
N LEU A 229 -16.16 12.53 17.48
CA LEU A 229 -17.06 13.49 18.14
C LEU A 229 -17.18 13.20 19.64
N GLU A 230 -17.30 11.93 20.04
CA GLU A 230 -17.27 11.51 21.45
C GLU A 230 -15.95 11.86 22.17
N ASN A 231 -14.85 11.99 21.42
CA ASN A 231 -13.54 12.38 21.93
C ASN A 231 -13.25 13.89 21.76
N GLY A 232 -14.27 14.70 21.50
CA GLY A 232 -14.16 16.16 21.49
C GLY A 232 -13.65 16.76 20.18
N ALA A 233 -13.77 16.03 19.06
CA ALA A 233 -13.54 16.62 17.73
C ALA A 233 -14.42 17.85 17.51
N ASN A 234 -13.89 18.86 16.83
CA ASN A 234 -14.65 20.05 16.50
C ASN A 234 -15.67 19.77 15.38
N VAL A 235 -16.96 19.72 15.74
CA VAL A 235 -18.08 19.54 14.80
C VAL A 235 -18.13 20.67 13.75
N GLU A 236 -17.72 21.88 14.13
CA GLU A 236 -17.70 23.07 13.30
C GLU A 236 -16.34 23.30 12.62
N ALA A 237 -15.50 22.26 12.53
CA ALA A 237 -14.25 22.34 11.79
C ALA A 237 -14.53 22.73 10.33
N ARG A 238 -13.77 23.72 9.83
CA ARG A 238 -13.87 24.22 8.46
C ARG A 238 -12.65 23.83 7.63
N ASP A 239 -12.91 23.35 6.41
CA ASP A 239 -11.88 23.10 5.40
C ASP A 239 -11.40 24.40 4.73
N ALA A 240 -10.47 24.30 3.77
CA ALA A 240 -9.94 25.48 3.07
C ALA A 240 -10.98 26.20 2.19
N CYS A 241 -12.09 25.53 1.82
CA CYS A 241 -13.22 26.15 1.13
C CYS A 241 -14.17 26.86 2.11
N GLY A 242 -13.92 26.75 3.41
CA GLY A 242 -14.77 27.28 4.48
C GLY A 242 -15.99 26.41 4.78
N TRP A 243 -16.06 25.19 4.23
CA TRP A 243 -17.14 24.26 4.48
C TRP A 243 -16.99 23.61 5.85
N THR A 244 -18.05 23.63 6.64
CA THR A 244 -18.13 22.84 7.88
C THR A 244 -18.22 21.35 7.56
N LEU A 245 -18.07 20.49 8.58
CA LEU A 245 -18.27 19.04 8.42
C LEU A 245 -19.64 18.71 7.81
N LEU A 246 -20.70 19.40 8.25
CA LEU A 246 -22.05 19.19 7.73
C LEU A 246 -22.14 19.62 6.26
N MET A 247 -21.62 20.78 5.88
CA MET A 247 -21.58 21.22 4.47
C MET A 247 -20.81 20.23 3.60
N ARG A 248 -19.64 19.79 4.06
CA ARG A 248 -18.82 18.80 3.36
C ARG A 248 -19.59 17.50 3.15
N SER A 249 -20.32 17.04 4.16
CA SER A 249 -21.14 15.83 4.05
C SER A 249 -22.24 15.97 2.99
N VAL A 250 -22.82 17.16 2.82
CA VAL A 250 -23.78 17.43 1.75
C VAL A 250 -23.09 17.41 0.40
N VAL A 251 -22.01 18.17 0.22
CA VAL A 251 -21.31 18.28 -1.06
C VAL A 251 -20.79 16.91 -1.54
N MET A 252 -20.27 16.10 -0.63
CA MET A 252 -19.73 14.76 -0.93
C MET A 252 -20.80 13.68 -1.02
N ASN A 253 -22.09 14.02 -0.85
CA ASN A 253 -23.21 13.09 -0.83
C ASN A 253 -23.00 11.92 0.16
N ALA A 254 -22.63 12.26 1.40
CA ALA A 254 -22.49 11.31 2.47
C ALA A 254 -23.85 10.74 2.91
N GLY A 255 -23.85 9.60 3.59
CA GLY A 255 -25.09 8.97 4.06
C GLY A 255 -25.83 9.84 5.07
N LEU A 256 -27.18 9.78 5.04
CA LEU A 256 -28.04 10.55 5.94
C LEU A 256 -27.72 10.33 7.44
N SER A 257 -27.22 9.15 7.81
CA SER A 257 -26.79 8.85 9.18
C SER A 257 -25.65 9.76 9.65
N ILE A 258 -24.78 10.24 8.75
CA ILE A 258 -23.74 11.23 9.07
C ILE A 258 -24.37 12.60 9.34
N PHE A 259 -25.44 12.97 8.65
CA PHE A 259 -26.14 14.24 8.92
C PHE A 259 -26.77 14.21 10.31
N ASP A 260 -27.50 13.14 10.62
CA ASP A 260 -28.09 12.93 11.94
C ASP A 260 -27.02 12.97 13.03
N LEU A 261 -25.88 12.30 12.81
CA LEU A 261 -24.78 12.30 13.76
C LEU A 261 -24.19 13.70 13.96
N LEU A 262 -23.96 14.48 12.90
CA LEU A 262 -23.42 15.82 13.04
C LEU A 262 -24.40 16.76 13.75
N ILE A 263 -25.69 16.70 13.40
CA ILE A 263 -26.73 17.54 14.01
C ILE A 263 -26.93 17.19 15.49
N THR A 264 -26.94 15.90 15.85
CA THR A 264 -27.06 15.47 17.25
C THR A 264 -25.90 15.94 18.14
N TYR A 265 -24.70 16.11 17.56
CA TYR A 265 -23.55 16.68 18.25
C TYR A 265 -23.45 18.22 18.15
N GLY A 266 -24.49 18.87 17.62
CA GLY A 266 -24.63 20.33 17.64
C GLY A 266 -24.13 21.05 16.38
N ALA A 267 -24.06 20.37 15.23
CA ALA A 267 -23.71 21.03 13.97
C ALA A 267 -24.72 22.13 13.61
N ASN A 268 -24.21 23.31 13.24
CA ASN A 268 -25.02 24.44 12.85
C ASN A 268 -25.54 24.28 11.41
N THR A 269 -26.82 23.93 11.27
CA THR A 269 -27.49 23.78 9.96
C THR A 269 -27.62 25.10 9.19
N LYS A 270 -27.56 26.24 9.89
CA LYS A 270 -27.62 27.59 9.31
C LYS A 270 -26.24 28.18 9.04
N ALA A 271 -25.16 27.43 9.26
CA ALA A 271 -23.83 27.89 8.90
C ALA A 271 -23.80 28.25 7.41
N GLN A 272 -22.99 29.26 7.09
CA GLN A 272 -22.73 29.71 5.73
C GLN A 272 -21.27 29.47 5.34
N ASP A 273 -21.07 29.09 4.08
CA ASP A 273 -19.75 28.96 3.48
C ASP A 273 -19.20 30.32 3.03
N MET A 274 -18.09 30.32 2.30
CA MET A 274 -17.44 31.56 1.83
C MET A 274 -18.25 32.31 0.76
N PHE A 275 -19.32 31.72 0.23
CA PHE A 275 -20.22 32.30 -0.75
C PHE A 275 -21.62 32.57 -0.17
N ASP A 276 -21.73 32.61 1.16
CA ASP A 276 -22.98 32.78 1.91
C ASP A 276 -24.02 31.67 1.68
N LEU A 277 -23.60 30.52 1.15
CA LEU A 277 -24.47 29.38 0.87
C LEU A 277 -24.69 28.52 2.11
N THR A 278 -25.94 28.12 2.35
CA THR A 278 -26.31 27.19 3.42
C THR A 278 -26.23 25.72 2.95
N CYS A 279 -26.39 24.77 3.88
CA CYS A 279 -26.43 23.33 3.53
C CYS A 279 -27.55 23.01 2.52
N LEU A 280 -28.70 23.67 2.60
CA LEU A 280 -29.81 23.49 1.65
C LEU A 280 -29.46 24.02 0.27
N ASP A 281 -28.78 25.17 0.20
CA ASP A 281 -28.35 25.76 -1.07
C ASP A 281 -27.28 24.89 -1.73
N LEU A 282 -26.34 24.34 -0.94
CA LEU A 282 -25.35 23.38 -1.43
C LEU A 282 -26.01 22.10 -1.95
N ALA A 283 -27.01 21.55 -1.24
CA ALA A 283 -27.73 20.36 -1.71
C ALA A 283 -28.39 20.61 -3.08
N ARG A 284 -29.00 21.78 -3.28
CA ARG A 284 -29.61 22.19 -4.56
C ARG A 284 -28.57 22.42 -5.65
N LEU A 285 -27.45 23.07 -5.33
CA LEU A 285 -26.38 23.39 -6.28
C LEU A 285 -25.74 22.12 -6.85
N TYR A 286 -25.50 21.12 -6.01
CA TYR A 286 -24.88 19.85 -6.42
C TYR A 286 -25.90 18.79 -6.88
N GLY A 287 -27.21 19.07 -6.77
CA GLY A 287 -28.28 18.20 -7.25
C GLY A 287 -28.54 16.97 -6.36
N HIS A 288 -28.21 17.05 -5.07
CA HIS A 288 -28.37 15.95 -4.12
C HIS A 288 -29.78 15.94 -3.53
N THR A 289 -30.70 15.22 -4.17
CA THR A 289 -32.13 15.22 -3.83
C THR A 289 -32.41 14.68 -2.43
N GLU A 290 -31.71 13.63 -1.99
CA GLU A 290 -31.89 13.05 -0.65
C GLU A 290 -31.50 14.04 0.45
N ALA A 291 -30.37 14.73 0.28
CA ALA A 291 -29.94 15.78 1.21
C ALA A 291 -30.93 16.95 1.21
N GLN A 292 -31.42 17.36 0.03
CA GLN A 292 -32.41 18.42 -0.07
C GLN A 292 -33.69 18.07 0.68
N GLU A 293 -34.28 16.88 0.45
CA GLU A 293 -35.48 16.44 1.15
C GLU A 293 -35.26 16.35 2.68
N TYR A 294 -34.08 15.91 3.10
CA TYR A 294 -33.72 15.84 4.51
C TYR A 294 -33.74 17.23 5.17
N PHE A 295 -33.06 18.21 4.58
CA PHE A 295 -33.03 19.58 5.13
C PHE A 295 -34.37 20.31 4.99
N GLU A 296 -35.16 20.05 3.94
CA GLU A 296 -36.51 20.60 3.81
C GLU A 296 -37.44 20.09 4.92
N LYS A 297 -37.43 18.78 5.20
CA LYS A 297 -38.17 18.19 6.32
C LYS A 297 -37.69 18.75 7.66
N PHE A 298 -36.38 18.86 7.85
CA PHE A 298 -35.79 19.41 9.06
C PHE A 298 -36.19 20.88 9.30
N CYS A 299 -36.24 21.70 8.24
CA CYS A 299 -36.71 23.09 8.32
C CYS A 299 -38.19 23.19 8.66
N LEU A 300 -39.04 22.31 8.11
CA LEU A 300 -40.47 22.27 8.42
C LEU A 300 -40.73 21.96 9.90
N LEU A 301 -40.08 20.93 10.45
CA LEU A 301 -40.19 20.55 11.86
C LEU A 301 -39.83 21.70 12.81
N ASN A 302 -38.71 22.37 12.56
CA ASN A 302 -38.28 23.51 13.38
C ASN A 302 -39.19 24.75 13.25
N SER A 303 -39.99 24.86 12.19
CA SER A 303 -40.98 25.94 12.02
C SER A 303 -42.30 25.68 12.75
N GLU A 304 -42.59 24.42 13.06
CA GLU A 304 -43.78 23.99 13.82
C GLU A 304 -43.51 24.05 15.34
N ASP A 305 -42.34 23.60 15.79
CA ASP A 305 -41.92 23.69 17.21
C ASP A 305 -41.81 25.14 17.72
N GLY A 306 -41.56 26.10 16.81
CA GLY A 306 -41.56 27.53 17.13
C GLY A 306 -42.95 28.11 17.39
N LYS A 307 -44.02 27.45 16.93
CA LYS A 307 -45.42 27.91 17.12
C LYS A 307 -46.07 27.34 18.37
N GLU A 308 -45.67 26.16 18.83
CA GLU A 308 -46.22 25.55 20.05
C GLU A 308 -45.64 26.14 21.35
N ASN A 309 -44.47 26.77 21.29
CA ASN A 309 -43.84 27.43 22.45
C ASN A 309 -44.31 28.90 22.65
N GLU A 310 -45.16 29.43 21.76
CA GLU A 310 -45.70 30.79 21.83
C GLU A 310 -47.22 30.84 22.14
N SER A 311 -47.86 29.71 22.45
CA SER A 311 -49.27 29.58 22.84
C SER A 311 -49.45 29.16 24.28
#